data_AF-A0A3D2CSY2-F1
#
_entry.id   AF-A0A3D2CSY2-F1
#
_cell.length_a   1.000
_cell.length_b   1.000
_cell.length_c   1.000
_cell.angle_alpha   90.00
_cell.angle_beta   90.00
_cell.angle_gamma   90.00
#
_symmetry.space_group_name_H-M   'P 1'
#
loop_
_entity.id
_entity.type
_entity.pdbx_description
1 polymer ?
#
loop_
_entity_poly.entity_id
_entity_poly.type
_entity_poly.pdbx_seq_one_letter_code
_entity_poly.pdbx_strand_id
1 'polypeptide(L)'
;KTIYAHGQPFAQCSNFLDKQSNIRIEYCESTADAMVKASELQDDTVAVIGSEEGGQLYKLQALEKSIANQNENKTRFILVARNSVDVAEQIPAKTTIILSTGQKAGALVECLLVLKEKGINMCKLESRPIQGRPWEEMFYIDVEANLKSFALQEAINEMSEHTNFIKVLGCYPIEHISPTSVPSSEI
;
A
#
# COMPACT_ATOMS: atom_id res chain seq x y z
N LYS A 1 30.44 -0.77 19.44
CA LYS A 1 29.81 -0.35 18.17
C LYS A 1 28.32 -0.64 18.27
N THR A 2 27.50 0.33 17.88
CA THR A 2 26.05 0.27 18.09
C THR A 2 25.32 0.63 16.80
N ILE A 3 24.29 -0.13 16.44
CA ILE A 3 23.38 0.22 15.35
C ILE A 3 22.02 0.57 15.94
N TYR A 4 21.54 1.78 15.65
CA TYR A 4 20.17 2.20 15.94
C TYR A 4 19.26 1.92 14.75
N ALA A 5 18.11 1.28 14.98
CA ALA A 5 17.15 1.01 13.92
C ALA A 5 15.73 0.84 14.47
N HIS A 6 14.74 1.11 13.63
CA HIS A 6 13.38 0.63 13.88
C HIS A 6 13.33 -0.90 13.66
N GLY A 7 12.39 -1.58 14.31
CA GLY A 7 12.27 -3.05 14.26
C GLY A 7 12.10 -3.62 12.85
N GLN A 8 11.39 -2.91 11.97
CA GLN A 8 11.17 -3.35 10.60
C GLN A 8 12.45 -3.31 9.73
N PRO A 9 13.20 -2.19 9.63
CA PRO A 9 14.51 -2.17 8.96
C PRO A 9 15.48 -3.23 9.49
N PHE A 10 15.49 -3.47 10.81
CA PHE A 10 16.31 -4.53 11.41
C PHE A 10 15.96 -5.91 10.82
N ALA A 11 14.69 -6.31 10.87
CA ALA A 11 14.24 -7.58 10.30
C ALA A 11 14.48 -7.67 8.79
N GLN A 12 14.34 -6.55 8.08
CA GLN A 12 14.55 -6.48 6.63
C GLN A 12 16.04 -6.52 6.23
N CYS A 13 16.99 -6.32 7.16
CA CYS A 13 18.43 -6.32 6.87
C CYS A 13 19.20 -7.40 7.64
N SER A 14 18.51 -8.41 8.18
CA SER A 14 19.11 -9.44 9.05
C SER A 14 20.32 -10.13 8.40
N ASN A 15 20.25 -10.46 7.11
CA ASN A 15 21.34 -11.17 6.41
C ASN A 15 22.64 -10.36 6.36
N PHE A 16 22.54 -9.03 6.33
CA PHE A 16 23.69 -8.14 6.40
C PHE A 16 24.23 -8.06 7.83
N LEU A 17 23.34 -7.96 8.82
CA LEU A 17 23.68 -7.81 10.23
C LEU A 17 24.30 -9.08 10.82
N ASP A 18 23.84 -10.26 10.39
CA ASP A 18 24.37 -11.56 10.84
C ASP A 18 25.85 -11.77 10.45
N LYS A 19 26.33 -11.04 9.43
CA LYS A 19 27.74 -11.06 9.00
C LYS A 19 28.63 -10.16 9.87
N GLN A 20 28.04 -9.33 10.71
CA GLN A 20 28.77 -8.41 11.58
C GLN A 20 29.03 -9.05 12.93
N SER A 21 30.23 -8.82 13.48
CA SER A 21 30.58 -9.26 14.84
C SER A 21 30.70 -8.06 15.78
N ASN A 22 30.35 -8.27 17.06
CA ASN A 22 30.49 -7.27 18.12
C ASN A 22 29.70 -5.96 17.90
N ILE A 23 28.53 -6.05 17.26
CA ILE A 23 27.59 -4.93 17.12
C ILE A 23 26.44 -5.09 18.10
N ARG A 24 26.19 -4.06 18.91
CA ARG A 24 24.98 -3.94 19.74
C ARG A 24 23.86 -3.30 18.92
N ILE A 25 22.65 -3.82 19.04
CA ILE A 25 21.48 -3.28 18.34
C ILE A 25 20.59 -2.58 19.35
N GLU A 26 20.23 -1.34 19.05
CA GLU A 26 19.34 -0.50 19.85
C GLU A 26 18.10 -0.16 19.04
N TYR A 27 16.93 -0.48 19.58
CA TYR A 27 15.67 -0.24 18.91
C TYR A 27 15.20 1.20 19.11
N CYS A 28 14.80 1.84 18.02
CA CYS A 28 14.21 3.18 17.99
C CYS A 28 12.75 3.12 17.54
N GLU A 29 12.01 4.19 17.83
CA GLU A 29 10.59 4.30 17.44
C GLU A 29 10.40 4.44 15.93
N SER A 30 11.38 5.03 15.25
CA SER A 30 11.38 5.17 13.80
C SER A 30 12.81 5.23 13.24
N THR A 31 12.95 5.06 11.93
CA THR A 31 14.21 5.30 11.23
C THR A 31 14.69 6.74 11.39
N ALA A 32 13.77 7.72 11.40
CA ALA A 32 14.12 9.13 11.60
C ALA A 32 14.65 9.40 13.02
N ASP A 33 14.02 8.82 14.04
CA ASP A 33 14.49 8.90 15.44
C ASP A 33 15.90 8.30 15.60
N ALA A 34 16.17 7.16 14.94
CA ALA A 34 17.51 6.60 14.90
C ALA A 34 18.54 7.54 14.25
N MET A 35 18.18 8.21 13.16
CA MET A 35 19.05 9.19 12.48
C MET A 35 19.34 10.43 13.35
N VAL A 36 18.34 10.96 14.04
CA VAL A 36 18.51 12.07 15.00
C VAL A 36 19.51 11.68 16.07
N LYS A 37 19.31 10.53 16.73
CA LYS A 37 20.20 10.04 17.79
C LYS A 37 21.65 9.91 17.32
N ALA A 38 21.87 9.30 16.15
CA ALA A 38 23.22 9.16 15.62
C ALA A 38 23.88 10.51 15.28
N SER A 39 23.10 11.45 14.74
CA SER A 39 23.57 12.81 14.43
C SER A 39 23.94 13.59 15.70
N GLU A 40 23.15 13.47 16.77
CA GLU A 40 23.39 14.13 18.06
C GLU A 40 24.57 13.53 18.84
N LEU A 41 24.76 12.22 18.79
CA LEU A 41 25.83 11.54 19.52
C LEU A 41 27.23 11.88 18.99
N GLN A 42 27.35 12.17 17.69
CA GLN A 42 28.63 12.42 17.00
C GLN A 42 29.73 11.39 17.35
N ASP A 43 29.33 10.12 17.49
CA ASP A 43 30.20 9.01 17.88
C ASP A 43 30.46 8.10 16.67
N ASP A 44 31.72 7.98 16.26
CA ASP A 44 32.16 7.15 15.12
C ASP A 44 31.94 5.64 15.32
N THR A 45 31.52 5.22 16.51
CA THR A 45 31.15 3.84 16.83
C THR A 45 29.65 3.56 16.67
N VAL A 46 28.87 4.56 16.27
CA VAL A 46 27.42 4.50 16.08
C VAL A 46 27.05 4.54 14.59
N ALA A 47 26.10 3.70 14.20
CA ALA A 47 25.51 3.69 12.86
C ALA A 47 23.99 3.52 12.91
N VAL A 48 23.33 3.74 11.77
CA VAL A 48 21.87 3.67 11.61
C VAL A 48 21.50 2.91 10.34
N ILE A 49 20.38 2.20 10.38
CA ILE A 49 19.77 1.60 9.17
C ILE A 49 18.61 2.48 8.72
N GLY A 50 18.69 3.00 7.49
CA GLY A 50 17.63 3.80 6.89
C GLY A 50 17.89 4.16 5.44
N SER A 51 17.06 5.05 4.87
CA SER A 51 17.28 5.56 3.52
C SER A 51 18.49 6.48 3.46
N GLU A 52 19.20 6.44 2.32
CA GLU A 52 20.35 7.30 2.08
C GLU A 52 19.92 8.77 2.05
N GLU A 53 18.81 9.08 1.38
CA GLU A 53 18.23 10.41 1.29
C GLU A 53 17.81 10.93 2.67
N GLY A 54 17.28 10.05 3.52
CA GLY A 54 16.95 10.38 4.91
C GLY A 54 18.20 10.76 5.70
N GLY A 55 19.28 9.96 5.58
CA GLY A 55 20.55 10.22 6.25
C GLY A 55 21.16 11.58 5.87
N GLN A 56 21.08 11.98 4.60
CA GLN A 56 21.59 13.26 4.12
C GLN A 56 20.95 14.46 4.83
N LEU A 57 19.64 14.40 5.15
CA LEU A 57 18.95 15.45 5.90
C LEU A 57 19.55 15.67 7.30
N TYR A 58 20.12 14.63 7.88
CA TYR A 58 20.80 14.64 9.19
C TYR A 58 22.32 14.75 9.09
N LYS A 59 22.85 15.06 7.90
CA LYS A 59 24.29 15.12 7.58
C LYS A 59 25.05 13.81 7.87
N LEU A 60 24.34 12.68 7.79
CA LEU A 60 24.94 11.35 7.91
C LEU A 60 25.43 10.87 6.54
N GLN A 61 26.49 10.07 6.55
CA GLN A 61 27.06 9.45 5.36
C GLN A 61 26.66 7.98 5.27
N ALA A 62 26.24 7.54 4.08
CA ALA A 62 26.00 6.12 3.82
C ALA A 62 27.32 5.34 3.82
N LEU A 63 27.42 4.36 4.73
CA LEU A 63 28.58 3.46 4.83
C LEU A 63 28.45 2.28 3.86
N GLU A 64 27.25 1.72 3.75
CA GLU A 64 26.93 0.59 2.88
C GLU A 64 25.53 0.81 2.28
N LYS A 65 25.34 0.37 1.03
CA LYS A 65 24.08 0.54 0.29
C LYS A 65 23.43 -0.81 0.03
N SER A 66 22.11 -0.81 -0.18
CA SER A 66 21.36 -1.99 -0.58
C SER A 66 21.53 -3.19 0.35
N ILE A 67 21.55 -2.94 1.67
CA ILE A 67 21.76 -3.96 2.71
C ILE A 67 20.49 -4.75 3.07
N ALA A 68 19.36 -4.43 2.44
CA ALA A 68 18.10 -5.13 2.64
C ALA A 68 18.17 -6.56 2.06
N ASN A 69 17.49 -7.49 2.73
CA ASN A 69 17.40 -8.90 2.36
C ASN A 69 16.72 -9.10 1.00
N GLN A 70 15.80 -8.20 0.63
CA GLN A 70 15.06 -8.22 -0.63
C GLN A 70 15.36 -6.96 -1.43
N ASN A 71 15.67 -7.14 -2.72
CA ASN A 71 15.92 -6.03 -3.63
C ASN A 71 14.63 -5.31 -4.06
N GLU A 72 13.52 -6.05 -4.12
CA GLU A 72 12.20 -5.49 -4.47
C GLU A 72 11.37 -5.25 -3.21
N ASN A 73 11.54 -4.08 -2.61
CA ASN A 73 10.73 -3.61 -1.49
C ASN A 73 10.07 -2.29 -1.87
N LYS A 74 8.76 -2.34 -2.16
CA LYS A 74 7.97 -1.18 -2.60
C LYS A 74 6.92 -0.85 -1.56
N THR A 75 6.81 0.43 -1.24
CA THR A 75 5.70 0.95 -0.42
C THR A 75 4.74 1.71 -1.32
N ARG A 76 3.48 1.25 -1.39
CA ARG A 76 2.42 1.96 -2.10
C ARG A 76 1.82 3.01 -1.18
N PHE A 77 1.83 4.27 -1.63
CA PHE A 77 1.17 5.38 -0.96
C PHE A 77 -0.16 5.70 -1.63
N ILE A 78 -1.11 6.25 -0.87
CA ILE A 78 -2.39 6.74 -1.38
C ILE A 78 -2.51 8.20 -0.93
N LEU A 79 -2.66 9.12 -1.87
CA LEU A 79 -2.94 10.53 -1.58
C LEU A 79 -4.44 10.71 -1.39
N VAL A 80 -4.84 11.26 -0.24
CA VAL A 80 -6.25 11.42 0.13
C VAL A 80 -6.61 12.91 0.15
N ALA A 81 -7.76 13.25 -0.44
CA ALA A 81 -8.33 14.59 -0.43
C ALA A 81 -9.72 14.58 0.25
N ARG A 82 -10.15 15.72 0.80
CA ARG A 82 -11.49 15.87 1.40
C ARG A 82 -12.61 15.78 0.35
N ASN A 83 -12.36 16.36 -0.82
CA ASN A 83 -13.31 16.37 -1.93
C ASN A 83 -12.90 15.31 -2.95
N SER A 84 -13.89 14.72 -3.64
CA SER A 84 -13.63 13.79 -4.73
C SER A 84 -12.90 14.48 -5.86
N VAL A 85 -11.89 13.82 -6.40
CA VAL A 85 -11.24 14.21 -7.65
C VAL A 85 -12.01 13.60 -8.81
N ASP A 86 -12.35 14.41 -9.81
CA ASP A 86 -13.01 13.90 -11.00
C ASP A 86 -11.99 13.25 -11.95
N VAL A 87 -12.22 11.98 -12.27
CA VAL A 87 -11.39 11.24 -13.23
C VAL A 87 -12.17 11.07 -14.52
N ALA A 88 -11.63 11.56 -15.63
CA ALA A 88 -12.26 11.41 -16.93
C ALA A 88 -12.39 9.92 -17.31
N GLU A 89 -13.49 9.54 -17.95
CA GLU A 89 -13.80 8.14 -18.25
C GLU A 89 -12.75 7.47 -19.15
N GLN A 90 -12.07 8.25 -19.99
CA GLN A 90 -11.01 7.76 -20.88
C GLN A 90 -9.69 7.43 -20.14
N ILE A 91 -9.56 7.81 -18.87
CA ILE A 91 -8.36 7.57 -18.07
C ILE A 91 -8.51 6.23 -17.35
N PRO A 92 -7.61 5.26 -17.57
CA PRO A 92 -7.54 4.04 -16.78
C PRO A 92 -7.40 4.39 -15.30
N ALA A 93 -8.32 3.87 -14.49
CA ALA A 93 -8.44 4.24 -13.10
C ALA A 93 -8.63 3.01 -12.21
N LYS A 94 -8.19 3.13 -10.96
CA LYS A 94 -8.62 2.25 -9.88
C LYS A 94 -9.68 2.94 -9.05
N THR A 95 -10.65 2.16 -8.60
CA THR A 95 -11.66 2.60 -7.63
C THR A 95 -11.50 1.78 -6.35
N THR A 96 -11.38 2.46 -5.22
CA THR A 96 -11.36 1.82 -3.90
C THR A 96 -12.76 1.86 -3.31
N ILE A 97 -13.25 0.68 -2.92
CA ILE A 97 -14.57 0.46 -2.34
C ILE A 97 -14.38 -0.21 -0.99
N ILE A 98 -15.18 0.21 0.00
CA ILE A 98 -15.36 -0.54 1.24
C ILE A 98 -16.76 -1.12 1.28
N LEU A 99 -16.87 -2.35 1.77
CA LEU A 99 -18.16 -2.99 1.97
C LEU A 99 -18.15 -3.85 3.24
N SER A 100 -19.31 -4.01 3.85
CA SER A 100 -19.54 -5.05 4.86
C SER A 100 -20.70 -5.92 4.42
N THR A 101 -20.53 -7.23 4.60
CA THR A 101 -21.54 -8.22 4.25
C THR A 101 -22.31 -8.64 5.49
N GLY A 102 -23.49 -9.22 5.29
CA GLY A 102 -24.22 -9.88 6.38
C GLY A 102 -23.51 -11.15 6.85
N GLN A 103 -23.88 -11.65 8.04
CA GLN A 103 -23.42 -12.93 8.57
C GLN A 103 -24.13 -14.11 7.89
N LYS A 104 -23.95 -14.23 6.57
CA LYS A 104 -24.43 -15.36 5.77
C LYS A 104 -23.23 -15.99 5.06
N ALA A 105 -23.17 -17.32 5.08
CA ALA A 105 -22.17 -18.04 4.31
C ALA A 105 -22.27 -17.64 2.83
N GLY A 106 -21.12 -17.33 2.21
CA GLY A 106 -21.06 -16.94 0.80
C GLY A 106 -21.36 -15.47 0.50
N ALA A 107 -21.75 -14.63 1.46
CA ALA A 107 -22.13 -13.24 1.16
C ALA A 107 -21.03 -12.42 0.46
N LEU A 108 -19.76 -12.61 0.83
CA LEU A 108 -18.64 -12.00 0.10
C LEU A 108 -18.46 -12.62 -1.29
N VAL A 109 -18.66 -13.93 -1.42
CA VAL A 109 -18.53 -14.65 -2.71
C VAL A 109 -19.52 -14.08 -3.73
N GLU A 110 -20.76 -13.82 -3.34
CA GLU A 110 -21.75 -13.19 -4.23
C GLU A 110 -21.25 -11.83 -4.75
N CYS A 111 -20.68 -10.99 -3.88
CA CYS A 111 -20.12 -9.71 -4.32
C CYS A 111 -18.95 -9.89 -5.32
N LEU A 112 -18.09 -10.89 -5.10
CA LEU A 112 -16.97 -11.17 -6.00
C LEU A 112 -17.43 -11.77 -7.33
N LEU A 113 -18.53 -12.52 -7.34
CA LEU A 113 -19.13 -13.04 -8.56
C LEU A 113 -19.67 -11.91 -9.44
N VAL A 114 -20.34 -10.91 -8.86
CA VAL A 114 -20.78 -9.71 -9.59
C VAL A 114 -19.60 -9.03 -10.31
N LEU A 115 -18.48 -8.81 -9.61
CA LEU A 115 -17.28 -8.23 -10.22
C LEU A 115 -16.76 -9.07 -11.38
N LYS A 116 -16.73 -10.40 -11.22
CA LYS A 116 -16.30 -11.34 -12.26
C LYS A 116 -17.22 -11.30 -13.48
N GLU A 117 -18.54 -11.29 -13.28
CA GLU A 117 -19.54 -11.26 -14.35
C GLU A 117 -19.50 -9.96 -15.16
N LYS A 118 -19.20 -8.84 -14.49
CA LYS A 118 -18.98 -7.53 -15.12
C LYS A 118 -17.58 -7.38 -15.72
N GLY A 119 -16.71 -8.39 -15.62
CA GLY A 119 -15.34 -8.37 -16.16
C GLY A 119 -14.41 -7.38 -15.45
N ILE A 120 -14.67 -7.06 -14.19
CA ILE A 120 -13.92 -6.07 -13.41
C ILE A 120 -12.79 -6.76 -12.65
N ASN A 121 -11.55 -6.37 -12.94
CA ASN A 121 -10.39 -6.91 -12.25
C ASN A 121 -10.26 -6.32 -10.83
N MET A 122 -9.94 -7.18 -9.86
CA MET A 122 -9.71 -6.80 -8.47
C MET A 122 -8.23 -6.94 -8.12
N CYS A 123 -7.61 -5.85 -7.66
CA CYS A 123 -6.18 -5.82 -7.32
C CYS A 123 -5.90 -5.91 -5.83
N LYS A 124 -6.91 -5.70 -4.99
CA LYS A 124 -6.77 -5.73 -3.54
C LYS A 124 -8.06 -6.23 -2.91
N LEU A 125 -7.93 -7.12 -1.94
CA LEU A 125 -9.01 -7.54 -1.05
C LEU A 125 -8.41 -7.76 0.34
N GLU A 126 -8.79 -6.93 1.30
CA GLU A 126 -8.37 -7.04 2.70
C GLU A 126 -9.58 -6.96 3.63
N SER A 127 -9.68 -7.86 4.60
CA SER A 127 -10.67 -7.76 5.68
C SER A 127 -10.06 -7.05 6.91
N ARG A 128 -10.90 -6.27 7.59
CA ARG A 128 -10.59 -5.67 8.89
C ARG A 128 -11.81 -5.80 9.81
N PRO A 129 -11.61 -6.13 11.10
CA PRO A 129 -12.72 -6.18 12.05
C PRO A 129 -13.32 -4.78 12.23
N ILE A 130 -14.65 -4.69 12.36
CA ILE A 130 -15.34 -3.42 12.64
C ILE A 130 -15.34 -3.18 14.14
N GLN A 131 -14.75 -2.05 14.57
CA GLN A 131 -14.72 -1.68 15.99
C GLN A 131 -16.14 -1.53 16.55
N GLY A 132 -16.42 -2.21 17.65
CA GLY A 132 -17.74 -2.20 18.30
C GLY A 132 -18.77 -3.15 17.68
N ARG A 133 -18.42 -3.90 16.62
CA ARG A 133 -19.28 -4.93 16.01
C ARG A 133 -18.53 -6.26 15.90
N PRO A 134 -18.49 -7.06 16.97
CA PRO A 134 -17.86 -8.37 16.93
C PRO A 134 -18.43 -9.22 15.79
N TRP A 135 -17.57 -9.96 15.08
CA TRP A 135 -17.94 -10.85 13.97
C TRP A 135 -18.47 -10.15 12.71
N GLU A 136 -18.43 -8.83 12.64
CA GLU A 136 -18.60 -8.09 11.38
C GLU A 136 -17.22 -7.66 10.85
N GLU A 137 -17.02 -7.92 9.56
CA GLU A 137 -15.81 -7.52 8.84
C GLU A 137 -16.13 -6.41 7.83
N MET A 138 -15.22 -5.45 7.71
CA MET A 138 -15.17 -4.49 6.62
C MET A 138 -14.14 -4.97 5.62
N PHE A 139 -14.55 -5.11 4.37
CA PHE A 139 -13.69 -5.46 3.26
C PHE A 139 -13.27 -4.19 2.52
N TYR A 140 -11.96 -4.06 2.27
CA TYR A 140 -11.35 -3.02 1.46
C TYR A 140 -10.96 -3.61 0.13
N ILE A 141 -11.55 -3.09 -0.94
CA ILE A 141 -11.42 -3.62 -2.29
C ILE A 141 -10.88 -2.52 -3.21
N ASP A 142 -9.82 -2.83 -3.96
CA ASP A 142 -9.41 -2.01 -5.11
C ASP A 142 -9.77 -2.75 -6.39
N VAL A 143 -10.50 -2.08 -7.28
CA VAL A 143 -10.84 -2.58 -8.61
C VAL A 143 -10.24 -1.72 -9.71
N GLU A 144 -9.85 -2.32 -10.83
CA GLU A 144 -9.38 -1.61 -12.03
C GLU A 144 -10.56 -1.24 -12.92
N ALA A 145 -11.33 -0.27 -12.44
CA ALA A 145 -12.40 0.34 -13.21
C ALA A 145 -12.60 1.80 -12.78
N ASN A 146 -12.95 2.63 -13.75
CA ASN A 146 -13.33 4.00 -13.51
C ASN A 146 -14.76 4.06 -12.93
N LEU A 147 -14.98 4.88 -11.90
CA LEU A 147 -16.29 5.05 -11.27
C LEU A 147 -17.40 5.50 -12.24
N LYS A 148 -17.05 6.18 -13.33
CA LYS A 148 -18.00 6.58 -14.37
C LYS A 148 -18.37 5.45 -15.32
N SER A 149 -17.61 4.36 -15.35
CA SER A 149 -17.89 3.24 -16.25
C SER A 149 -19.22 2.56 -15.88
N PHE A 150 -20.02 2.28 -16.91
CA PHE A 150 -21.32 1.63 -16.75
C PHE A 150 -21.19 0.29 -16.01
N ALA A 151 -20.19 -0.52 -16.37
CA ALA A 151 -19.94 -1.82 -15.75
C ALA A 151 -19.73 -1.72 -14.23
N LEU A 152 -18.94 -0.74 -13.77
CA LEU A 152 -18.70 -0.56 -12.33
C LEU A 152 -19.92 -0.01 -11.60
N GLN A 153 -20.68 0.90 -12.22
CA GLN A 153 -21.92 1.41 -11.62
C GLN A 153 -22.95 0.29 -11.44
N GLU A 154 -23.14 -0.55 -12.44
CA GLU A 154 -24.00 -1.73 -12.31
C GLU A 154 -23.47 -2.69 -11.24
N ALA A 155 -22.17 -2.97 -11.23
CA ALA A 155 -21.58 -3.86 -10.23
C ALA A 155 -21.81 -3.35 -8.80
N ILE A 156 -21.65 -2.04 -8.55
CA ILE A 156 -21.88 -1.44 -7.23
C ILE A 156 -23.36 -1.58 -6.83
N ASN A 157 -24.28 -1.34 -7.77
CA ASN A 157 -25.71 -1.47 -7.50
C ASN A 157 -26.08 -2.93 -7.16
N GLU A 158 -25.60 -3.90 -7.93
CA GLU A 158 -25.89 -5.32 -7.72
C GLU A 158 -25.23 -5.86 -6.44
N MET A 159 -23.98 -5.49 -6.15
CA MET A 159 -23.32 -5.81 -4.87
C MET A 159 -24.06 -5.19 -3.67
N SER A 160 -24.77 -4.07 -3.84
CA SER A 160 -25.52 -3.46 -2.74
C SER A 160 -26.64 -4.36 -2.20
N GLU A 161 -27.15 -5.28 -3.01
CA GLU A 161 -28.18 -6.26 -2.59
C GLU A 161 -27.62 -7.35 -1.66
N HIS A 162 -26.30 -7.56 -1.68
CA HIS A 162 -25.59 -8.57 -0.90
C HIS A 162 -24.80 -7.99 0.28
N THR A 163 -24.82 -6.67 0.44
CA THR A 163 -24.05 -5.95 1.47
C THR A 163 -24.97 -5.22 2.44
N ASN A 164 -24.54 -5.13 3.70
CA ASN A 164 -25.20 -4.26 4.68
C ASN A 164 -24.75 -2.80 4.52
N PHE A 165 -23.57 -2.62 3.93
CA PHE A 165 -22.96 -1.33 3.71
C PHE A 165 -22.00 -1.44 2.52
N ILE A 166 -22.03 -0.44 1.65
CA ILE A 166 -21.07 -0.26 0.56
C ILE A 166 -20.79 1.23 0.40
N LYS A 167 -19.53 1.59 0.20
CA LYS A 167 -19.10 2.97 -0.02
C LYS A 167 -17.87 3.03 -0.91
N VAL A 168 -17.95 3.87 -1.94
CA VAL A 168 -16.77 4.26 -2.72
C VAL A 168 -15.95 5.26 -1.92
N LEU A 169 -14.66 4.96 -1.72
CA LEU A 169 -13.71 5.85 -1.06
C LEU A 169 -13.04 6.81 -2.04
N GLY A 170 -12.89 6.42 -3.31
CA GLY A 170 -12.36 7.28 -4.35
C GLY A 170 -12.06 6.53 -5.64
N CYS A 171 -11.97 7.28 -6.73
CA CYS A 171 -11.51 6.85 -8.04
C CYS A 171 -10.27 7.68 -8.39
N TYR A 172 -9.20 7.02 -8.82
CA TYR A 172 -7.91 7.67 -9.10
C TYR A 172 -7.21 7.00 -10.28
N PRO A 173 -6.42 7.75 -11.08
CA PRO A 173 -5.68 7.19 -12.20
C PRO A 173 -4.72 6.07 -11.78
N ILE A 174 -4.50 5.10 -12.67
CA ILE A 174 -3.50 4.05 -12.46
C ILE A 174 -2.10 4.62 -12.70
N GLU A 175 -1.11 4.25 -11.87
CA GLU A 175 0.29 4.67 -12.02
C GLU A 175 0.93 4.16 -13.32
N HIS A 176 0.57 2.94 -13.74
CA HIS A 176 1.01 2.32 -14.97
C HIS A 176 -0.08 2.39 -16.05
N ILE A 177 0.08 3.34 -16.98
CA ILE A 177 -0.75 3.43 -18.18
C ILE A 177 -0.11 2.54 -19.25
N SER A 178 -0.75 1.43 -19.62
CA SER A 178 -0.36 0.69 -20.82
C SER A 178 -0.63 1.56 -22.05
N PRO A 179 0.37 1.82 -22.92
CA PRO A 179 0.15 2.61 -24.11
C PRO A 179 -0.94 1.98 -24.99
N THR A 180 -1.92 2.78 -25.42
CA THR A 180 -2.90 2.33 -26.40
C THR A 180 -2.19 2.04 -27.73
N SER A 181 -2.37 0.84 -28.25
CA SER A 181 -1.98 0.51 -29.62
C SER A 181 -2.89 1.29 -30.57
N VAL A 182 -2.34 2.33 -31.21
CA VAL A 182 -3.03 3.01 -32.31
C VAL A 182 -3.06 2.02 -33.48
N PRO A 183 -4.23 1.70 -34.07
CA PRO A 183 -4.25 0.96 -35.32
C PRO A 183 -3.38 1.71 -36.31
N SER A 184 -2.32 1.07 -36.82
CA SER A 184 -1.58 1.62 -37.95
C SER A 184 -2.60 1.82 -39.06
N SER A 185 -2.90 3.09 -39.36
CA SER A 185 -3.62 3.45 -40.57
C SER A 185 -2.85 2.86 -41.74
N GLU A 186 -3.40 1.81 -42.35
CA GLU A 186 -3.01 1.40 -43.69
C GLU A 186 -3.25 2.63 -44.59
N ILE A 187 -2.16 3.28 -44.99
CA ILE A 187 -2.11 4.25 -46.08
C ILE A 187 -1.49 3.53 -47.26
#